data_AF-A0A438HR29-F1
#
_entry.id   AF-A0A438HR29-F1
#
_cell.length_a   1.000
_cell.length_b   1.000
_cell.length_c   1.000
_cell.angle_alpha   90.00
_cell.angle_beta   90.00
_cell.angle_gamma   90.00
#
_symmetry.space_group_name_H-M   'P 1'
#
loop_
_entity.id
_entity.type
_entity.pdbx_description
1 polymer ?
#
loop_
_entity_poly.entity_id
_entity_poly.type
_entity_poly.pdbx_seq_one_letter_code
_entity_poly.pdbx_strand_id
1 'polypeptide(L)'
;MCDLLRINTDRGVMLSDNKSRFSFNGKPIYHFVGTSTFSEYTVVHVGCVAKINPAAPLDKVCVLSCGISTGLGATLNVAKPWKGSSVAIFGLGAVGLAAAEGARIAGASRIIGIDLNPKRFNDAKKFGVTEFVNPKDHDKPVQEVIAEMTDGGVDRSVECTGNVNAMISAFECVHDGWGVAVLVGVPNKDDSFKTHPVNLLNERTLKGTFFGNYKPRSDLPSVVEKYMNKELELEKFITHEVPFAEINKAFEYMLGGDGLRCIIHMDA
;
A
#
# COMPACT_ATOMS: atom_id res chain seq x y z
N MET A 1 6.17 8.32 14.08
CA MET A 1 5.95 6.89 14.40
C MET A 1 5.87 6.73 15.91
N CYS A 2 5.03 5.84 16.46
CA CYS A 2 4.94 5.66 17.92
C CYS A 2 6.15 4.90 18.45
N ASP A 3 6.82 5.40 19.48
CA ASP A 3 8.00 4.73 20.04
C ASP A 3 7.69 3.36 20.64
N LEU A 4 6.55 3.24 21.29
CA LEU A 4 6.11 2.02 21.96
C LEU A 4 5.49 0.99 21.00
N LEU A 5 4.68 1.46 20.04
CA LEU A 5 3.77 0.61 19.26
C LEU A 5 4.09 0.56 17.76
N ARG A 6 5.29 0.99 17.36
CA ARG A 6 5.78 0.76 15.99
C ARG A 6 5.77 -0.73 15.64
N ILE A 7 5.68 -1.03 14.35
CA ILE A 7 5.70 -2.40 13.84
C ILE A 7 6.96 -3.11 14.33
N ASN A 8 6.78 -4.36 14.74
CA ASN A 8 7.86 -5.27 15.09
C ASN A 8 7.44 -6.66 14.62
N THR A 9 8.09 -7.15 13.56
CA THR A 9 7.81 -8.45 12.93
C THR A 9 8.38 -9.62 13.73
N ASP A 10 9.36 -9.37 14.59
CA ASP A 10 10.07 -10.39 15.35
C ASP A 10 9.43 -10.64 16.73
N ARG A 11 8.54 -9.75 17.18
CA ARG A 11 7.87 -9.84 18.48
C ARG A 11 6.67 -10.77 18.43
N GLY A 12 6.83 -11.96 19.00
CA GLY A 12 5.77 -12.97 19.16
C GLY A 12 4.90 -12.85 20.42
N VAL A 13 5.06 -11.80 21.23
CA VAL A 13 4.48 -11.70 22.59
C VAL A 13 3.90 -10.33 22.90
N MET A 14 3.05 -10.24 23.93
CA MET A 14 2.47 -8.99 24.40
C MET A 14 3.50 -8.13 25.15
N LEU A 15 3.42 -6.81 24.97
CA LEU A 15 4.31 -5.84 25.63
C LEU A 15 4.20 -5.83 27.16
N SER A 16 3.05 -6.21 27.72
CA SER A 16 2.77 -6.10 29.15
C SER A 16 3.59 -7.07 30.01
N ASP A 17 3.88 -8.26 29.49
CA ASP A 17 4.46 -9.36 30.27
C ASP A 17 5.37 -10.29 29.46
N ASN A 18 5.67 -9.96 28.20
CA ASN A 18 6.45 -10.78 27.27
C ASN A 18 5.94 -12.22 27.14
N LYS A 19 4.62 -12.43 27.26
CA LYS A 19 3.98 -13.74 27.03
C LYS A 19 3.01 -13.68 25.85
N SER A 20 2.77 -14.83 25.23
CA SER A 20 1.66 -14.98 24.28
C SER A 20 0.32 -14.99 25.01
N ARG A 21 -0.76 -14.82 24.25
CA ARG A 21 -2.16 -15.03 24.68
C ARG A 21 -2.79 -16.24 24.02
N PHE A 22 -2.08 -16.87 23.08
CA PHE A 22 -2.48 -18.10 22.43
C PHE A 22 -1.66 -19.26 22.96
N SER A 23 -2.33 -20.40 23.19
CA SER A 23 -1.66 -21.65 23.53
C SER A 23 -2.42 -22.83 22.96
N PHE A 24 -1.70 -23.93 22.72
CA PHE A 24 -2.27 -25.22 22.37
C PHE A 24 -1.56 -26.29 23.18
N ASN A 25 -2.33 -27.09 23.94
CA ASN A 25 -1.80 -28.09 24.87
C ASN A 25 -0.71 -27.54 25.81
N GLY A 26 -0.94 -26.35 26.36
CA GLY A 26 -0.02 -25.67 27.28
C GLY A 26 1.23 -25.06 26.63
N LYS A 27 1.44 -25.22 25.32
CA LYS A 27 2.56 -24.62 24.59
C LYS A 27 2.12 -23.29 23.95
N PRO A 28 2.94 -22.22 24.01
CA PRO A 28 2.58 -20.94 23.44
C PRO A 28 2.56 -21.00 21.90
N ILE A 29 1.56 -20.38 21.30
CA ILE A 29 1.53 -20.01 19.87
C ILE A 29 1.84 -18.52 19.81
N TYR A 30 2.81 -18.09 19.01
CA TYR A 30 3.23 -16.70 19.00
C TYR A 30 2.25 -15.77 18.28
N HIS A 31 2.23 -14.51 18.72
CA HIS A 31 1.54 -13.43 18.03
C HIS A 31 2.27 -13.06 16.72
N PHE A 32 1.53 -12.46 15.79
CA PHE A 32 2.10 -11.86 14.58
C PHE A 32 1.69 -10.39 14.49
N VAL A 33 2.69 -9.51 14.35
CA VAL A 33 2.57 -8.03 14.29
C VAL A 33 1.66 -7.41 15.36
N GLY A 34 1.47 -8.09 16.49
CA GLY A 34 0.62 -7.66 17.60
C GLY A 34 -0.88 -7.61 17.28
N THR A 35 -1.35 -8.33 16.27
CA THR A 35 -2.78 -8.38 15.90
C THR A 35 -3.33 -9.80 15.83
N SER A 36 -2.63 -10.73 15.16
CA SER A 36 -3.03 -12.15 15.04
C SER A 36 -4.50 -12.36 14.67
N THR A 37 -4.95 -11.77 13.57
CA THR A 37 -6.36 -11.74 13.17
C THR A 37 -6.88 -13.04 12.55
N PHE A 38 -6.05 -14.08 12.39
CA PHE A 38 -6.47 -15.42 11.97
C PHE A 38 -6.85 -16.28 13.18
N SER A 39 -7.81 -15.80 13.95
CA SER A 39 -8.38 -16.48 15.12
C SER A 39 -9.72 -15.83 15.45
N GLU A 40 -10.72 -16.61 15.88
CA GLU A 40 -12.05 -16.11 16.26
C GLU A 40 -11.97 -15.03 17.35
N TYR A 41 -10.97 -15.14 18.24
CA TYR A 41 -10.68 -14.15 19.27
C TYR A 41 -9.19 -13.83 19.30
N THR A 42 -8.85 -12.56 19.51
CA THR A 42 -7.46 -12.12 19.69
C THR A 42 -7.35 -11.10 20.82
N VAL A 43 -6.14 -10.91 21.33
CA VAL A 43 -5.82 -9.91 22.34
C VAL A 43 -4.83 -8.92 21.74
N VAL A 44 -5.23 -7.65 21.69
CA VAL A 44 -4.46 -6.57 21.05
C VAL A 44 -4.24 -5.45 22.04
N HIS A 45 -3.08 -4.79 21.99
CA HIS A 45 -2.84 -3.60 22.77
C HIS A 45 -3.81 -2.48 22.34
N VAL A 46 -4.50 -1.83 23.27
CA VAL A 46 -5.54 -0.80 22.97
C VAL A 46 -5.03 0.33 22.06
N GLY A 47 -3.74 0.65 22.14
CA GLY A 47 -3.07 1.62 21.27
C GLY A 47 -3.04 1.23 19.78
N CYS A 48 -3.29 -0.04 19.45
CA CYS A 48 -3.38 -0.57 18.09
C CYS A 48 -4.84 -0.83 17.65
N VAL A 49 -5.83 -0.46 18.47
CA VAL A 49 -7.26 -0.63 18.17
C VAL A 49 -7.88 0.70 17.78
N ALA A 50 -8.30 0.81 16.52
CA ALA A 50 -9.06 1.96 16.02
C ALA A 50 -10.56 1.69 16.18
N LYS A 51 -11.26 2.49 16.99
CA LYS A 51 -12.72 2.44 17.08
C LYS A 51 -13.31 3.11 15.84
N ILE A 52 -14.16 2.41 15.11
CA ILE A 52 -14.75 2.87 13.85
C ILE A 52 -16.27 3.03 13.98
N ASN A 53 -16.90 3.49 12.90
CA ASN A 53 -18.34 3.59 12.77
C ASN A 53 -19.01 2.22 12.94
N PRO A 54 -19.97 2.06 13.88
CA PRO A 54 -20.62 0.77 14.11
C PRO A 54 -21.53 0.33 12.95
N ALA A 55 -21.91 1.24 12.05
CA ALA A 55 -22.68 0.92 10.85
C ALA A 55 -21.79 0.48 9.66
N ALA A 56 -20.47 0.57 9.78
CA ALA A 56 -19.56 0.18 8.71
C ALA A 56 -19.54 -1.35 8.53
N PRO A 57 -19.72 -1.86 7.30
CA PRO A 57 -19.68 -3.31 7.03
C PRO A 57 -18.27 -3.85 7.23
N LEU A 58 -18.09 -4.68 8.27
CA LEU A 58 -16.78 -5.19 8.71
C LEU A 58 -16.11 -6.08 7.66
N ASP A 59 -16.91 -6.77 6.84
CA ASP A 59 -16.47 -7.57 5.69
C ASP A 59 -15.91 -6.71 4.54
N LYS A 60 -16.10 -5.39 4.57
CA LYS A 60 -15.51 -4.44 3.62
C LYS A 60 -14.41 -3.60 4.24
N VAL A 61 -14.61 -3.05 5.43
CA VAL A 61 -13.64 -2.08 6.00
C VAL A 61 -12.41 -2.71 6.63
N CYS A 62 -12.38 -4.04 6.82
CA CYS A 62 -11.21 -4.74 7.38
C CYS A 62 -9.93 -4.52 6.53
N VAL A 63 -10.06 -4.36 5.21
CA VAL A 63 -8.91 -4.16 4.30
C VAL A 63 -8.26 -2.78 4.44
N LEU A 64 -8.89 -1.83 5.15
CA LEU A 64 -8.32 -0.52 5.48
C LEU A 64 -7.25 -0.57 6.57
N SER A 65 -7.11 -1.67 7.30
CA SER A 65 -6.16 -1.79 8.41
C SER A 65 -4.69 -1.91 7.99
N CYS A 66 -4.41 -2.09 6.68
CA CYS A 66 -3.05 -2.27 6.16
C CYS A 66 -2.90 -1.68 4.74
N GLY A 67 -2.74 -2.52 3.71
CA GLY A 67 -2.23 -2.11 2.40
C GLY A 67 -3.01 -1.01 1.68
N ILE A 68 -4.34 -0.97 1.80
CA ILE A 68 -5.14 0.06 1.12
C ILE A 68 -4.85 1.44 1.71
N SER A 69 -4.94 1.59 3.04
CA SER A 69 -4.61 2.86 3.70
C SER A 69 -3.15 3.27 3.49
N THR A 70 -2.24 2.30 3.40
CA THR A 70 -0.83 2.54 3.07
C THR A 70 -0.68 3.28 1.73
N GLY A 71 -1.27 2.76 0.65
CA GLY A 71 -1.18 3.37 -0.68
C GLY A 71 -1.96 4.68 -0.79
N LEU A 72 -3.18 4.69 -0.26
CA LEU A 72 -4.05 5.86 -0.25
C LEU A 72 -3.37 7.04 0.46
N GLY A 73 -2.83 6.81 1.65
CA GLY A 73 -2.14 7.82 2.43
C GLY A 73 -0.78 8.20 1.83
N ALA A 74 -0.04 7.27 1.22
CA ALA A 74 1.20 7.60 0.52
C ALA A 74 0.94 8.66 -0.58
N THR A 75 -0.21 8.58 -1.23
CA THR A 75 -0.61 9.56 -2.24
C THR A 75 -1.20 10.82 -1.62
N LEU A 76 -2.27 10.71 -0.83
CA LEU A 76 -3.03 11.86 -0.33
C LEU A 76 -2.29 12.66 0.76
N ASN A 77 -1.51 11.99 1.61
CA ASN A 77 -0.88 12.63 2.75
C ASN A 77 0.58 13.02 2.47
N VAL A 78 1.27 12.35 1.54
CA VAL A 78 2.72 12.51 1.36
C VAL A 78 3.07 13.05 -0.02
N ALA A 79 2.64 12.37 -1.09
CA ALA A 79 2.88 12.81 -2.46
C ALA A 79 2.12 14.12 -2.73
N LYS A 80 0.86 14.21 -2.30
CA LYS A 80 -0.02 15.37 -2.48
C LYS A 80 -0.04 15.87 -3.93
N PRO A 81 -0.45 15.02 -4.90
CA PRO A 81 -0.70 15.49 -6.26
C PRO A 81 -1.77 16.58 -6.26
N TRP A 82 -1.65 17.56 -7.16
CA TRP A 82 -2.67 18.58 -7.37
C TRP A 82 -3.58 18.20 -8.54
N LYS A 83 -4.73 18.83 -8.63
CA LYS A 83 -5.67 18.59 -9.73
C LYS A 83 -4.99 18.85 -11.07
N GLY A 84 -5.03 17.86 -11.96
CA GLY A 84 -4.42 17.92 -13.29
C GLY A 84 -2.98 17.42 -13.35
N SER A 85 -2.35 17.05 -12.24
CA SER A 85 -0.98 16.51 -12.24
C SER A 85 -0.89 15.10 -12.84
N SER A 86 0.33 14.71 -13.17
CA SER A 86 0.73 13.37 -13.59
C SER A 86 1.32 12.56 -12.44
N VAL A 87 0.98 11.27 -12.34
CA VAL A 87 1.44 10.38 -11.26
C VAL A 87 1.92 9.05 -11.82
N ALA A 88 3.15 8.65 -11.50
CA ALA A 88 3.67 7.29 -11.77
C ALA A 88 3.51 6.39 -10.54
N ILE A 89 3.05 5.16 -10.72
CA ILE A 89 2.83 4.19 -9.64
C ILE A 89 3.54 2.89 -9.97
N PHE A 90 4.57 2.57 -9.18
CA PHE A 90 5.36 1.35 -9.36
C PHE A 90 4.80 0.23 -8.47
N GLY A 91 4.32 -0.83 -9.13
CA GLY A 91 3.66 -2.00 -8.54
C GLY A 91 2.15 -1.84 -8.46
N LEU A 92 1.40 -2.69 -9.17
CA LEU A 92 -0.07 -2.68 -9.22
C LEU A 92 -0.69 -3.78 -8.33
N GLY A 93 -0.09 -4.01 -7.17
CA GLY A 93 -0.75 -4.74 -6.08
C GLY A 93 -1.72 -3.84 -5.32
N ALA A 94 -2.33 -4.33 -4.24
CA ALA A 94 -3.32 -3.55 -3.49
C ALA A 94 -2.80 -2.20 -2.95
N VAL A 95 -1.51 -2.09 -2.60
CA VAL A 95 -0.91 -0.82 -2.18
C VAL A 95 -0.87 0.17 -3.35
N GLY A 96 -0.34 -0.22 -4.50
CA GLY A 96 -0.27 0.67 -5.65
C GLY A 96 -1.63 1.01 -6.25
N LEU A 97 -2.57 0.05 -6.27
CA LEU A 97 -3.95 0.35 -6.69
C LEU A 97 -4.65 1.32 -5.73
N ALA A 98 -4.34 1.28 -4.44
CA ALA A 98 -4.82 2.28 -3.50
C ALA A 98 -4.12 3.64 -3.64
N ALA A 99 -2.84 3.65 -4.05
CA ALA A 99 -2.16 4.88 -4.44
C ALA A 99 -2.79 5.48 -5.71
N ALA A 100 -3.16 4.65 -6.69
CA ALA A 100 -3.85 5.08 -7.90
C ALA A 100 -5.20 5.69 -7.58
N GLU A 101 -5.96 5.03 -6.71
CA GLU A 101 -7.23 5.55 -6.22
C GLU A 101 -7.05 6.88 -5.49
N GLY A 102 -5.99 7.02 -4.68
CA GLY A 102 -5.62 8.30 -4.06
C GLY A 102 -5.30 9.39 -5.07
N ALA A 103 -4.58 9.07 -6.15
CA ALA A 103 -4.27 10.02 -7.22
C ALA A 103 -5.53 10.44 -7.98
N ARG A 104 -6.45 9.49 -8.25
CA ARG A 104 -7.76 9.73 -8.84
C ARG A 104 -8.61 10.66 -7.96
N ILE A 105 -8.67 10.39 -6.66
CA ILE A 105 -9.39 11.23 -5.69
C ILE A 105 -8.81 12.64 -5.63
N ALA A 106 -7.48 12.78 -5.72
CA ALA A 106 -6.81 14.08 -5.78
C ALA A 106 -7.01 14.83 -7.11
N GLY A 107 -7.58 14.18 -8.12
CA GLY A 107 -7.86 14.76 -9.42
C GLY A 107 -6.66 14.79 -10.38
N ALA A 108 -5.71 13.87 -10.25
CA ALA A 108 -4.65 13.68 -11.23
C ALA A 108 -5.25 13.41 -12.63
N SER A 109 -4.70 14.03 -13.68
CA SER A 109 -5.18 13.86 -15.05
C SER A 109 -4.59 12.63 -15.74
N ARG A 110 -3.39 12.24 -15.32
CA ARG A 110 -2.60 11.18 -15.94
C ARG A 110 -2.01 10.29 -14.86
N ILE A 111 -2.38 9.02 -14.84
CA ILE A 111 -1.94 8.05 -13.83
C ILE A 111 -1.31 6.87 -14.57
N ILE A 112 0.01 6.79 -14.52
CA ILE A 112 0.81 5.79 -15.24
C ILE A 112 1.11 4.65 -14.26
N GLY A 113 0.58 3.45 -14.55
CA GLY A 113 0.87 2.25 -13.78
C GLY A 113 2.09 1.51 -14.34
N ILE A 114 2.99 1.08 -13.45
CA ILE A 114 4.20 0.35 -13.83
C ILE A 114 4.20 -1.00 -13.11
N ASP A 115 4.10 -2.10 -13.84
CA ASP A 115 4.14 -3.46 -13.29
C ASP A 115 4.75 -4.43 -14.32
N LEU A 116 5.33 -5.53 -13.86
CA LEU A 116 5.89 -6.58 -14.72
C LEU A 116 4.81 -7.54 -15.24
N ASN A 117 3.63 -7.53 -14.63
CA ASN A 117 2.49 -8.36 -15.03
C ASN A 117 1.47 -7.53 -15.82
N PRO A 118 1.45 -7.62 -17.17
CA PRO A 118 0.54 -6.83 -18.00
C PRO A 118 -0.94 -7.15 -17.76
N LYS A 119 -1.25 -8.33 -17.19
CA LYS A 119 -2.63 -8.71 -16.86
C LYS A 119 -3.27 -7.76 -15.83
N ARG A 120 -2.46 -7.08 -15.02
CA ARG A 120 -2.94 -6.15 -13.98
C ARG A 120 -3.48 -4.83 -14.54
N PHE A 121 -3.13 -4.46 -15.76
CA PHE A 121 -3.52 -3.15 -16.30
C PHE A 121 -5.04 -3.00 -16.46
N ASN A 122 -5.71 -4.04 -16.96
CA ASN A 122 -7.15 -3.98 -17.19
C ASN A 122 -7.93 -3.71 -15.90
N ASP A 123 -7.53 -4.33 -14.79
CA ASP A 123 -8.12 -4.05 -13.49
C ASP A 123 -7.69 -2.70 -12.93
N ALA A 124 -6.44 -2.30 -13.13
CA ALA A 124 -5.90 -1.03 -12.65
C ALA A 124 -6.68 0.20 -13.17
N LYS A 125 -7.27 0.11 -14.37
CA LYS A 125 -8.15 1.16 -14.93
C LYS A 125 -9.33 1.48 -14.02
N LYS A 126 -9.88 0.50 -13.28
CA LYS A 126 -10.96 0.68 -12.31
C LYS A 126 -10.54 1.55 -11.10
N PHE A 127 -9.24 1.72 -10.90
CA PHE A 127 -8.63 2.53 -9.83
C PHE A 127 -8.09 3.87 -10.35
N GLY A 128 -8.40 4.23 -11.60
CA GLY A 128 -8.00 5.49 -12.21
C GLY A 128 -6.71 5.44 -13.02
N VAL A 129 -6.01 4.30 -13.11
CA VAL A 129 -4.82 4.18 -13.98
C VAL A 129 -5.22 4.41 -15.45
N THR A 130 -4.59 5.39 -16.09
CA THR A 130 -4.89 5.80 -17.48
C THR A 130 -3.97 5.13 -18.49
N GLU A 131 -2.72 4.89 -18.11
CA GLU A 131 -1.67 4.34 -18.96
C GLU A 131 -0.88 3.28 -18.21
N PHE A 132 -0.18 2.43 -18.97
CA PHE A 132 0.59 1.35 -18.41
C PHE A 132 1.92 1.19 -19.10
N VAL A 133 2.96 0.94 -18.31
CA VAL A 133 4.31 0.63 -18.78
C VAL A 133 4.75 -0.66 -18.12
N ASN A 134 5.07 -1.66 -18.94
CA ASN A 134 5.80 -2.83 -18.47
C ASN A 134 7.28 -2.63 -18.81
N PRO A 135 8.18 -2.53 -17.82
CA PRO A 135 9.61 -2.33 -18.07
C PRO A 135 10.25 -3.36 -19.00
N LYS A 136 9.67 -4.57 -19.13
CA LYS A 136 10.18 -5.62 -20.03
C LYS A 136 9.92 -5.36 -21.51
N ASP A 137 9.02 -4.44 -21.83
CA ASP A 137 8.62 -4.13 -23.21
C ASP A 137 9.46 -2.97 -23.79
N HIS A 138 10.50 -2.53 -23.08
CA HIS A 138 11.37 -1.41 -23.46
C HIS A 138 12.85 -1.77 -23.26
N ASP A 139 13.70 -1.33 -24.19
CA ASP A 139 15.16 -1.46 -24.07
C ASP A 139 15.77 -0.36 -23.17
N LYS A 140 15.07 0.79 -23.03
CA LYS A 140 15.49 1.91 -22.19
C LYS A 140 15.15 1.68 -20.72
N PRO A 141 15.91 2.27 -19.78
CA PRO A 141 15.50 2.35 -18.38
C PRO A 141 14.10 2.94 -18.24
N VAL A 142 13.27 2.36 -17.38
CA VAL A 142 11.85 2.76 -17.26
C VAL A 142 11.68 4.23 -16.85
N GLN A 143 12.62 4.80 -16.09
CA GLN A 143 12.59 6.22 -15.74
C GLN A 143 12.76 7.15 -16.95
N GLU A 144 13.54 6.74 -17.95
CA GLU A 144 13.71 7.50 -19.20
C GLU A 144 12.45 7.38 -20.07
N VAL A 145 11.86 6.18 -20.14
CA VAL A 145 10.58 5.96 -20.84
C VAL A 145 9.49 6.88 -20.27
N ILE A 146 9.37 6.95 -18.94
CA ILE A 146 8.39 7.82 -18.27
C ILE A 146 8.71 9.29 -18.54
N ALA A 147 9.98 9.70 -18.45
CA ALA A 147 10.36 11.08 -18.72
C ALA A 147 10.03 11.51 -20.16
N GLU A 148 10.27 10.65 -21.14
CA GLU A 148 9.90 10.89 -22.54
C GLU A 148 8.37 10.95 -22.72
N MET A 149 7.62 10.08 -22.05
CA MET A 149 6.16 10.08 -22.10
C MET A 149 5.55 11.36 -21.54
N THR A 150 6.20 12.01 -20.58
CA THR A 150 5.65 13.14 -19.82
C THR A 150 6.44 14.44 -19.97
N ASP A 151 7.28 14.55 -21.02
CA ASP A 151 8.05 15.75 -21.33
C ASP A 151 8.93 16.25 -20.17
N GLY A 152 9.71 15.33 -19.58
CA GLY A 152 10.71 15.65 -18.54
C GLY A 152 10.52 14.91 -17.21
N GLY A 153 9.44 14.13 -17.05
CA GLY A 153 9.15 13.35 -15.85
C GLY A 153 7.77 13.65 -15.26
N VAL A 154 7.29 12.78 -14.38
CA VAL A 154 5.97 12.95 -13.73
C VAL A 154 6.04 13.93 -12.57
N ASP A 155 4.91 14.56 -12.23
CA ASP A 155 4.85 15.48 -11.08
C ASP A 155 5.04 14.73 -9.76
N ARG A 156 4.48 13.51 -9.67
CA ARG A 156 4.58 12.64 -8.50
C ARG A 156 4.90 11.22 -8.91
N SER A 157 5.64 10.50 -8.07
CA SER A 157 5.76 9.05 -8.17
C SER A 157 5.54 8.39 -6.81
N VAL A 158 5.00 7.17 -6.82
CA VAL A 158 4.80 6.34 -5.62
C VAL A 158 5.30 4.92 -5.87
N GLU A 159 6.31 4.49 -5.13
CA GLU A 159 6.92 3.17 -5.22
C GLU A 159 6.31 2.21 -4.18
N CYS A 160 5.68 1.13 -4.66
CA CYS A 160 4.85 0.23 -3.85
C CYS A 160 5.28 -1.24 -3.87
N THR A 161 6.40 -1.58 -4.50
CA THR A 161 6.94 -2.96 -4.61
C THR A 161 7.96 -3.29 -3.53
N GLY A 162 8.74 -2.30 -3.07
CA GLY A 162 9.88 -2.52 -2.19
C GLY A 162 11.16 -2.90 -2.94
N ASN A 163 11.13 -3.02 -4.28
CA ASN A 163 12.32 -3.30 -5.06
C ASN A 163 13.20 -2.05 -5.15
N VAL A 164 14.47 -2.16 -4.76
CA VAL A 164 15.38 -1.00 -4.73
C VAL A 164 15.61 -0.36 -6.10
N ASN A 165 15.63 -1.13 -7.19
CA ASN A 165 15.75 -0.57 -8.54
C ASN A 165 14.49 0.21 -8.92
N ALA A 166 13.31 -0.29 -8.54
CA ALA A 166 12.06 0.45 -8.70
C ALA A 166 12.04 1.75 -7.87
N MET A 167 12.65 1.76 -6.68
CA MET A 167 12.81 2.99 -5.88
C MET A 167 13.66 4.03 -6.60
N ILE A 168 14.78 3.62 -7.18
CA ILE A 168 15.67 4.49 -7.95
C ILE A 168 14.92 5.03 -9.17
N SER A 169 14.30 4.16 -9.98
CA SER A 169 13.51 4.59 -11.14
C SER A 169 12.34 5.50 -10.76
N ALA A 170 11.65 5.24 -9.64
CA ALA A 170 10.58 6.09 -9.15
C ALA A 170 11.09 7.50 -8.79
N PHE A 171 12.27 7.61 -8.18
CA PHE A 171 12.90 8.89 -7.91
C PHE A 171 13.40 9.60 -9.17
N GLU A 172 14.00 8.88 -10.11
CA GLU A 172 14.59 9.49 -11.30
C GLU A 172 13.55 9.84 -12.38
N CYS A 173 12.36 9.23 -12.35
CA CYS A 173 11.29 9.49 -13.31
C CYS A 173 10.44 10.74 -13.01
N VAL A 174 10.62 11.38 -11.84
CA VAL A 174 9.89 12.63 -11.55
C VAL A 174 10.54 13.82 -12.25
N HIS A 175 9.75 14.85 -12.52
CA HIS A 175 10.22 16.08 -13.16
C HIS A 175 11.20 16.85 -12.26
N ASP A 176 12.22 17.48 -12.83
CA ASP A 176 13.09 18.43 -12.11
C ASP A 176 12.29 19.67 -11.63
N GLY A 177 12.80 20.44 -10.67
CA GLY A 177 12.10 21.63 -10.16
C GLY A 177 11.01 21.34 -9.11
N TRP A 178 10.08 20.42 -9.39
CA TRP A 178 8.90 20.22 -8.54
C TRP A 178 8.50 18.76 -8.29
N GLY A 179 9.22 17.80 -8.90
CA GLY A 179 8.94 16.38 -8.78
C GLY A 179 9.09 15.87 -7.36
N VAL A 180 8.11 15.08 -6.90
CA VAL A 180 8.16 14.41 -5.59
C VAL A 180 7.97 12.91 -5.76
N ALA A 181 8.99 12.15 -5.40
CA ALA A 181 8.92 10.70 -5.32
C ALA A 181 8.65 10.24 -3.87
N VAL A 182 7.77 9.25 -3.73
CA VAL A 182 7.40 8.67 -2.44
C VAL A 182 7.70 7.18 -2.42
N LEU A 183 8.55 6.75 -1.50
CA LEU A 183 8.85 5.34 -1.25
C LEU A 183 7.94 4.82 -0.14
N VAL A 184 7.18 3.76 -0.42
CA VAL A 184 6.31 3.09 0.56
C VAL A 184 6.46 1.57 0.57
N GLY A 185 6.93 0.97 -0.53
CA GLY A 185 7.34 -0.42 -0.56
C GLY A 185 8.47 -0.69 0.45
N VAL A 186 8.39 -1.83 1.15
CA VAL A 186 9.41 -2.20 2.16
C VAL A 186 10.49 -3.05 1.49
N PRO A 187 11.75 -2.59 1.45
CA PRO A 187 12.83 -3.33 0.80
C PRO A 187 13.43 -4.41 1.70
N ASN A 188 14.35 -5.21 1.14
CA ASN A 188 15.23 -6.03 1.98
C ASN A 188 16.19 -5.13 2.76
N LYS A 189 16.56 -5.55 3.97
CA LYS A 189 17.37 -4.73 4.89
C LYS A 189 18.77 -4.39 4.37
N ASP A 190 19.28 -5.17 3.43
CA ASP A 190 20.65 -5.05 2.89
C ASP A 190 20.71 -4.22 1.59
N ASP A 191 19.56 -3.85 1.02
CA ASP A 191 19.50 -3.06 -0.21
C ASP A 191 19.91 -1.61 0.04
N SER A 192 20.62 -1.00 -0.91
CA SER A 192 21.06 0.39 -0.83
C SER A 192 20.45 1.22 -1.97
N PHE A 193 19.69 2.25 -1.61
CA PHE A 193 19.23 3.26 -2.56
C PHE A 193 20.41 4.11 -3.04
N LYS A 194 20.58 4.28 -4.35
CA LYS A 194 21.69 5.03 -4.96
C LYS A 194 21.18 5.87 -6.12
N THR A 195 21.57 7.14 -6.16
CA THR A 195 21.26 8.09 -7.24
C THR A 195 22.39 9.11 -7.35
N HIS A 196 22.51 9.78 -8.50
CA HIS A 196 23.43 10.91 -8.63
C HIS A 196 22.94 12.12 -7.82
N PRO A 197 23.83 12.83 -7.07
CA PRO A 197 23.45 14.00 -6.29
C PRO A 197 22.81 15.13 -7.12
N VAL A 198 23.19 15.25 -8.40
CA VAL A 198 22.62 16.25 -9.31
C VAL A 198 21.10 16.10 -9.45
N ASN A 199 20.57 14.87 -9.34
CA ASN A 199 19.12 14.64 -9.40
C ASN A 199 18.38 15.34 -8.25
N LEU A 200 19.00 15.45 -7.07
CA LEU A 200 18.46 16.24 -5.95
C LEU A 200 18.73 17.74 -6.10
N LEU A 201 19.92 18.11 -6.60
CA LEU A 201 20.27 19.52 -6.83
C LEU A 201 19.43 20.19 -7.92
N ASN A 202 18.91 19.41 -8.87
CA ASN A 202 17.89 19.82 -9.84
C ASN A 202 16.47 19.87 -9.21
N GLU A 203 16.39 20.00 -7.88
CA GLU A 203 15.16 20.27 -7.12
C GLU A 203 14.12 19.14 -7.14
N ARG A 204 14.51 17.89 -7.41
CA ARG A 204 13.66 16.73 -7.07
C ARG A 204 13.61 16.53 -5.56
N THR A 205 12.48 16.05 -5.06
CA THR A 205 12.31 15.68 -3.65
C THR A 205 12.01 14.19 -3.50
N LEU A 206 12.74 13.52 -2.60
CA LEU A 206 12.46 12.14 -2.19
C LEU A 206 11.84 12.13 -0.79
N LYS A 207 10.74 11.40 -0.60
CA LYS A 207 10.12 11.16 0.70
C LYS A 207 9.93 9.67 0.93
N GLY A 208 10.10 9.24 2.18
CA GLY A 208 9.65 7.91 2.63
C GLY A 208 8.35 8.03 3.42
N THR A 209 7.55 6.97 3.44
CA THR A 209 6.38 6.91 4.32
C THR A 209 6.13 5.51 4.87
N PHE A 210 5.51 5.45 6.03
CA PHE A 210 5.05 4.22 6.66
C PHE A 210 3.55 4.32 6.90
N PHE A 211 2.81 3.27 6.51
CA PHE A 211 1.34 3.20 6.64
C PHE A 211 0.62 4.43 6.04
N GLY A 212 1.15 4.96 4.94
CA GLY A 212 0.58 6.13 4.26
C GLY A 212 0.57 7.40 5.12
N ASN A 213 1.46 7.47 6.12
CA ASN A 213 1.54 8.55 7.10
C ASN A 213 0.26 8.73 7.94
N TYR A 214 -0.60 7.71 8.01
CA TYR A 214 -1.76 7.70 8.90
C TYR A 214 -1.36 7.35 10.34
N LYS A 215 -1.96 8.05 11.30
CA LYS A 215 -1.97 7.67 12.72
C LYS A 215 -3.10 6.66 12.93
N PRO A 216 -2.81 5.38 13.24
CA PRO A 216 -3.82 4.32 13.18
C PRO A 216 -5.11 4.62 13.96
N ARG A 217 -5.01 5.09 15.21
CA ARG A 217 -6.18 5.35 16.06
C ARG A 217 -6.96 6.61 15.69
N SER A 218 -6.25 7.65 15.25
CA SER A 218 -6.86 8.96 15.00
C SER A 218 -7.40 9.08 13.58
N ASP A 219 -6.72 8.49 12.60
CA ASP A 219 -6.98 8.78 11.20
C ASP A 219 -7.74 7.66 10.50
N LEU A 220 -7.54 6.38 10.85
CA LEU A 220 -8.28 5.28 10.20
C LEU A 220 -9.81 5.39 10.31
N PRO A 221 -10.39 5.84 11.43
CA PRO A 221 -11.84 6.07 11.48
C PRO A 221 -12.30 7.04 10.38
N SER A 222 -11.52 8.08 10.06
CA SER A 222 -11.85 9.00 8.97
C SER A 222 -11.72 8.35 7.58
N VAL A 223 -10.80 7.40 7.39
CA VAL A 223 -10.70 6.62 6.14
C VAL A 223 -11.91 5.70 5.98
N VAL A 224 -12.43 5.14 7.08
CA VAL A 224 -13.71 4.41 7.07
C VAL A 224 -14.85 5.34 6.67
N GLU A 225 -14.92 6.56 7.21
CA GLU A 225 -15.97 7.52 6.82
C GLU A 225 -15.91 7.89 5.33
N LYS A 226 -14.72 7.96 4.72
CA LYS A 226 -14.61 8.15 3.26
C LYS A 226 -15.29 7.05 2.46
N TYR A 227 -15.18 5.80 2.93
CA TYR A 227 -15.91 4.68 2.33
C TYR A 227 -17.42 4.82 2.57
N MET A 228 -17.84 5.12 3.80
CA MET A 228 -19.26 5.32 4.13
C MET A 228 -19.91 6.45 3.30
N ASN A 229 -19.15 7.50 2.99
CA ASN A 229 -19.57 8.64 2.18
C ASN A 229 -19.42 8.42 0.67
N LYS A 230 -19.03 7.21 0.23
CA LYS A 230 -18.82 6.85 -1.19
C LYS A 230 -17.71 7.67 -1.88
N GLU A 231 -16.80 8.27 -1.11
CA GLU A 231 -15.59 8.92 -1.63
C GLU A 231 -14.51 7.89 -1.99
N LEU A 232 -14.54 6.73 -1.33
CA LEU A 232 -13.64 5.60 -1.53
C LEU A 232 -14.45 4.35 -1.85
N GLU A 233 -14.10 3.64 -2.92
CA GLU A 233 -14.76 2.40 -3.32
C GLU A 233 -13.89 1.19 -2.93
N LEU A 234 -14.33 0.39 -1.95
CA LEU A 234 -13.56 -0.75 -1.44
C LEU A 234 -13.86 -2.06 -2.15
N GLU A 235 -15.06 -2.19 -2.70
CA GLU A 235 -15.57 -3.41 -3.34
C GLU A 235 -14.65 -3.86 -4.46
N LYS A 236 -14.11 -2.91 -5.24
CA LYS A 236 -13.16 -3.21 -6.32
C LYS A 236 -11.83 -3.82 -5.86
N PHE A 237 -11.45 -3.67 -4.59
CA PHE A 237 -10.27 -4.33 -4.03
C PHE A 237 -10.53 -5.78 -3.60
N ILE A 238 -11.79 -6.15 -3.39
CA ILE A 238 -12.19 -7.46 -2.88
C ILE A 238 -12.53 -8.36 -4.06
N THR A 239 -11.70 -9.37 -4.29
CA THR A 239 -11.82 -10.24 -5.46
C THR A 239 -12.27 -11.64 -5.11
N HIS A 240 -12.04 -12.05 -3.85
CA HIS A 240 -12.34 -13.39 -3.37
C HIS A 240 -12.94 -13.30 -1.96
N GLU A 241 -13.76 -14.27 -1.62
CA GLU A 241 -14.27 -14.48 -0.26
C GLU A 241 -14.25 -15.98 0.02
N VAL A 242 -13.78 -16.39 1.19
CA VAL A 242 -13.69 -17.80 1.61
C VAL A 242 -14.12 -17.94 3.08
N PRO A 243 -14.67 -19.10 3.49
CA PRO A 243 -14.85 -19.40 4.91
C PRO A 243 -13.50 -19.61 5.60
N PHE A 244 -13.42 -19.40 6.92
CA PHE A 244 -12.21 -19.60 7.71
C PHE A 244 -11.69 -21.05 7.61
N ALA A 245 -12.59 -22.02 7.48
CA ALA A 245 -12.24 -23.42 7.23
C ALA A 245 -11.40 -23.63 5.95
N GLU A 246 -11.50 -22.72 4.98
CA GLU A 246 -10.76 -22.76 3.71
C GLU A 246 -9.69 -21.67 3.61
N ILE A 247 -9.20 -21.14 4.74
CA ILE A 247 -8.21 -20.05 4.77
C ILE A 247 -6.99 -20.30 3.87
N ASN A 248 -6.56 -21.55 3.69
CA ASN A 248 -5.44 -21.89 2.81
C ASN A 248 -5.68 -21.53 1.33
N LYS A 249 -6.93 -21.56 0.84
CA LYS A 249 -7.26 -21.11 -0.53
C LYS A 249 -6.93 -19.62 -0.74
N ALA A 250 -7.06 -18.80 0.31
CA ALA A 250 -6.68 -17.39 0.24
C ALA A 250 -5.16 -17.21 -0.03
N PHE A 251 -4.33 -18.12 0.49
CA PHE A 251 -2.89 -18.14 0.20
C PHE A 251 -2.62 -18.61 -1.23
N GLU A 252 -3.36 -19.60 -1.72
CA GLU A 252 -3.24 -20.08 -3.12
C GLU A 252 -3.55 -18.96 -4.12
N TYR A 253 -4.66 -18.22 -3.92
CA TYR A 253 -4.98 -17.04 -4.74
C TYR A 253 -3.85 -16.00 -4.70
N MET A 254 -3.34 -15.69 -3.50
CA MET A 254 -2.26 -14.71 -3.34
C MET A 254 -0.97 -15.13 -4.06
N LEU A 255 -0.53 -16.37 -3.89
CA LEU A 255 0.70 -16.90 -4.50
C LEU A 255 0.57 -17.07 -6.01
N GLY A 256 -0.63 -17.42 -6.50
CA GLY A 256 -0.95 -17.44 -7.92
C GLY A 256 -1.03 -16.06 -8.57
N GLY A 257 -1.04 -14.98 -7.76
CA GLY A 257 -1.26 -13.63 -8.25
C GLY A 257 -2.69 -13.41 -8.77
N ASP A 258 -3.64 -14.19 -8.27
CA ASP A 258 -5.04 -14.17 -8.65
C ASP A 258 -5.84 -13.29 -7.68
N GLY A 259 -6.32 -12.15 -8.19
CA GLY A 259 -7.05 -11.16 -7.40
C GLY A 259 -6.18 -10.22 -6.54
N LEU A 260 -6.80 -9.56 -5.57
CA LEU A 260 -6.21 -8.46 -4.78
C LEU A 260 -6.36 -8.67 -3.27
N ARG A 261 -7.59 -8.86 -2.80
CA ARG A 261 -7.92 -9.17 -1.41
C ARG A 261 -8.93 -10.31 -1.38
N CYS A 262 -8.67 -11.24 -0.46
CA CYS A 262 -9.58 -12.31 -0.10
C CYS A 262 -10.15 -12.00 1.29
N ILE A 263 -11.47 -11.89 1.41
CA ILE A 263 -12.14 -11.79 2.72
C ILE A 263 -12.28 -13.20 3.29
N ILE A 264 -11.92 -13.35 4.56
CA ILE A 264 -12.06 -14.61 5.28
C ILE A 264 -13.19 -14.43 6.30
N HIS A 265 -14.25 -15.23 6.16
CA HIS A 265 -15.43 -15.19 7.01
C HIS A 265 -15.28 -16.16 8.18
N MET A 266 -15.41 -15.67 9.42
CA MET A 266 -15.22 -16.50 10.62
C MET A 266 -16.42 -17.42 10.89
N ASP A 267 -17.63 -17.00 10.50
CA ASP A 267 -18.89 -17.66 10.87
C ASP A 267 -19.41 -18.67 9.82
N ALA A 268 -18.51 -19.28 9.04
CA ALA A 268 -18.87 -20.12 7.88
C ALA A 268 -18.26 -21.53 7.94
#